data_AF-I1CMK4-F1
#
_entry.id   AF-I1CMK4-F1
#
_cell.length_a   1.000
_cell.length_b   1.000
_cell.length_c   1.000
_cell.angle_alpha   90.00
_cell.angle_beta   90.00
_cell.angle_gamma   90.00
#
_symmetry.space_group_name_H-M   'P 1'
#
loop_
_entity.id
_entity.type
_entity.pdbx_description
1 polymer ?
#
loop_
_entity_poly.entity_id
_entity_poly.type
_entity_poly.pdbx_seq_one_letter_code
_entity_poly.pdbx_strand_id
1 'polypeptide(L)'
;MDIDTQIAARSVSRGGRPSALDNQSASAIIDLNKQIAELKLTVDGLEKERDFYFGKLREIEIEVQENLESIELALADSGKTEHEAIPVLQNIQNILYSTEEGFEVPPEEEEANKASVEYDDDETF
;
A
#
# COMPACT_ATOMS: atom_id res chain seq x y z
N MET A 1 -50.84 -68.38 -11.34
CA MET A 1 -49.72 -69.33 -11.17
C MET A 1 -48.45 -68.58 -11.50
N ASP A 2 -47.93 -67.93 -10.46
CA ASP A 2 -46.53 -67.69 -10.06
C ASP A 2 -45.47 -67.47 -11.13
N ILE A 3 -44.84 -66.28 -11.11
CA ILE A 3 -43.40 -66.11 -11.36
C ILE A 3 -42.88 -64.99 -10.45
N ASP A 4 -42.44 -65.35 -9.24
CA ASP A 4 -41.39 -64.61 -8.54
C ASP A 4 -40.05 -65.01 -9.15
N THR A 5 -39.32 -64.07 -9.74
CA THR A 5 -37.89 -64.23 -10.05
C THR A 5 -37.18 -62.88 -10.02
N GLN A 6 -36.75 -62.50 -8.82
CA GLN A 6 -35.37 -62.08 -8.53
C GLN A 6 -34.75 -60.97 -9.42
N ILE A 7 -34.98 -59.70 -9.05
CA ILE A 7 -34.07 -58.60 -9.44
C ILE A 7 -32.91 -58.58 -8.43
N ALA A 8 -31.86 -59.33 -8.75
CA ALA A 8 -30.58 -59.25 -8.09
C ALA A 8 -29.81 -58.02 -8.55
N ALA A 9 -29.16 -57.36 -7.59
CA ALA A 9 -28.33 -56.18 -7.75
C ALA A 9 -27.26 -56.31 -8.84
N ARG A 10 -27.05 -55.23 -9.60
CA ARG A 10 -25.77 -54.92 -10.22
C ARG A 10 -25.52 -53.41 -10.19
N SER A 11 -24.85 -53.01 -9.11
CA SER A 11 -23.98 -51.85 -9.03
C SER A 11 -22.84 -51.98 -10.04
N VAL A 12 -22.60 -50.97 -10.88
CA VAL A 12 -21.27 -50.65 -11.46
C VAL A 12 -21.16 -49.14 -11.77
N SER A 13 -20.34 -48.48 -10.94
CA SER A 13 -19.38 -47.38 -11.18
C SER A 13 -19.79 -46.15 -12.01
N ARG A 14 -19.46 -44.91 -11.61
CA ARG A 14 -18.11 -44.46 -11.22
C ARG A 14 -18.19 -43.35 -10.17
N GLY A 15 -17.88 -43.69 -8.91
CA GLY A 15 -17.31 -42.70 -8.00
C GLY A 15 -15.89 -42.43 -8.48
N GLY A 16 -15.67 -41.27 -9.11
CA GLY A 16 -14.33 -40.81 -9.46
C GLY A 16 -13.53 -40.67 -8.18
N ARG A 17 -12.53 -41.54 -8.00
CA ARG A 17 -11.51 -41.31 -6.98
C ARG A 17 -10.81 -40.00 -7.34
N PRO A 18 -10.72 -38.99 -6.46
CA PRO A 18 -9.91 -37.81 -6.75
C PRO A 18 -8.50 -38.30 -7.07
N SER A 19 -7.98 -37.86 -8.21
CA SER A 19 -6.67 -38.30 -8.66
C SER A 19 -5.60 -37.69 -7.73
N ALA A 20 -4.48 -38.38 -7.53
CA ALA A 20 -3.37 -37.83 -6.73
C ALA A 20 -2.88 -36.47 -7.26
N LEU A 21 -3.09 -36.20 -8.56
CA LEU A 21 -2.80 -34.94 -9.23
C LEU A 21 -3.75 -33.81 -8.80
N ASP A 22 -5.04 -34.12 -8.54
CA ASP A 22 -6.01 -33.15 -8.03
C ASP A 22 -5.67 -32.73 -6.60
N ASN A 23 -5.24 -33.69 -5.77
CA ASN A 23 -4.79 -33.40 -4.40
C ASN A 23 -3.49 -32.58 -4.36
N GLN A 24 -2.57 -32.82 -5.29
CA GLN A 24 -1.33 -32.04 -5.39
C GLN A 24 -1.62 -30.60 -5.86
N SER A 25 -2.53 -30.44 -6.82
CA SER A 25 -3.00 -29.13 -7.27
C SER A 25 -3.71 -28.36 -6.16
N ALA A 26 -4.57 -29.03 -5.39
CA ALA A 26 -5.23 -28.43 -4.22
C ALA A 26 -4.24 -27.99 -3.14
N SER A 27 -3.20 -28.79 -2.87
CA SER A 27 -2.12 -28.41 -1.94
C SER A 27 -1.37 -27.18 -2.40
N ALA A 28 -1.00 -27.11 -3.69
CA ALA A 28 -0.31 -25.95 -4.25
C ALA A 28 -1.16 -24.67 -4.17
N ILE A 29 -2.46 -24.76 -4.40
CA ILE A 29 -3.39 -23.62 -4.25
C ILE A 29 -3.43 -23.12 -2.80
N ILE A 30 -3.44 -24.03 -1.82
CA ILE A 30 -3.41 -23.65 -0.40
C ILE A 30 -2.09 -22.96 -0.05
N ASP A 31 -0.96 -23.49 -0.51
CA ASP A 31 0.36 -22.91 -0.26
C ASP A 31 0.52 -21.53 -0.90
N LEU A 32 0.01 -21.35 -2.13
CA LEU A 32 0.01 -20.05 -2.82
C LEU A 32 -0.89 -19.04 -2.10
N ASN A 33 -2.08 -19.45 -1.66
CA ASN A 33 -2.97 -18.58 -0.89
C ASN A 33 -2.34 -18.15 0.45
N LYS A 34 -1.58 -19.04 1.10
CA LYS A 34 -0.80 -18.71 2.29
C LYS A 34 0.27 -17.65 2.00
N GLN A 35 1.04 -17.83 0.93
CA GLN A 35 2.05 -16.84 0.51
C GLN A 35 1.41 -15.48 0.18
N ILE A 36 0.26 -15.47 -0.50
CA ILE A 36 -0.49 -14.23 -0.77
C ILE A 36 -0.92 -13.55 0.53
N ALA A 37 -1.42 -14.31 1.50
CA ALA A 37 -1.83 -13.74 2.80
C ALA A 37 -0.64 -13.16 3.58
N GLU A 38 0.51 -13.85 3.57
CA GLU A 38 1.75 -13.37 4.19
C GLU A 38 2.25 -12.10 3.50
N LEU A 39 2.27 -12.07 2.17
CA LEU A 39 2.68 -10.90 1.40
C LEU A 39 1.77 -9.70 1.65
N LYS A 40 0.45 -9.91 1.73
CA LYS A 40 -0.50 -8.83 2.07
C LYS A 40 -0.19 -8.24 3.45
N LEU A 41 0.04 -9.09 4.45
CA LEU A 41 0.42 -8.63 5.79
C LEU A 41 1.74 -7.86 5.79
N THR A 42 2.72 -8.29 4.99
CA THR A 42 3.99 -7.57 4.82
C THR A 42 3.78 -6.21 4.17
N VAL A 43 2.97 -6.13 3.10
CA VAL A 43 2.65 -4.86 2.44
C VAL A 43 1.94 -3.90 3.41
N ASP A 44 0.92 -4.37 4.13
CA ASP A 44 0.22 -3.56 5.15
C ASP A 44 1.18 -3.02 6.23
N GLY A 45 2.21 -3.81 6.58
CA GLY A 45 3.27 -3.39 7.49
C GLY A 45 4.16 -2.29 6.90
N LEU A 46 4.61 -2.49 5.66
CA LEU A 46 5.45 -1.53 4.93
C LEU A 46 4.72 -0.22 4.64
N GLU A 47 3.42 -0.25 4.34
CA GLU A 47 2.62 0.96 4.14
C GLU A 47 2.53 1.79 5.41
N LYS A 48 2.34 1.15 6.57
CA LYS A 48 2.36 1.85 7.87
C LYS A 48 3.72 2.46 8.19
N GLU A 49 4.81 1.76 7.89
CA GLU A 49 6.16 2.28 8.08
C GLU A 49 6.45 3.45 7.13
N ARG A 50 6.08 3.32 5.86
CA ARG A 50 6.17 4.41 4.87
C ARG A 50 5.42 5.65 5.35
N ASP A 51 4.16 5.50 5.76
CA ASP A 51 3.33 6.61 6.20
C ASP A 51 3.86 7.23 7.49
N PHE A 52 4.40 6.42 8.40
CA PHE A 52 5.06 6.89 9.62
C PHE A 52 6.30 7.73 9.33
N TYR A 53 7.17 7.28 8.42
CA TYR A 53 8.36 8.04 8.03
C TYR A 53 7.99 9.29 7.24
N PHE A 54 7.04 9.21 6.33
CA PHE A 54 6.54 10.36 5.58
C PHE A 54 5.93 11.43 6.51
N GLY A 55 5.10 11.03 7.47
CA GLY A 55 4.54 11.94 8.47
C GLY A 55 5.61 12.68 9.25
N LYS A 56 6.69 11.99 9.66
CA LYS A 56 7.83 12.63 10.34
C LYS A 56 8.58 13.63 9.46
N LEU A 57 8.82 13.27 8.20
CA LEU A 57 9.48 14.18 7.26
C LEU A 57 8.62 15.43 7.02
N ARG A 58 7.30 15.28 6.94
CA ARG A 58 6.36 16.39 6.82
C ARG A 58 6.32 17.28 8.07
N GLU A 59 6.31 16.68 9.26
CA GLU A 59 6.42 17.43 10.53
C GLU A 59 7.72 18.26 10.57
N ILE A 60 8.85 17.65 10.23
CA ILE A 60 10.15 18.34 10.17
C ILE A 60 10.14 19.46 9.13
N GLU A 61 9.55 19.24 7.95
CA GLU A 61 9.45 20.26 6.91
C GLU A 61 8.71 21.50 7.40
N ILE A 62 7.56 21.31 8.06
CA ILE A 62 6.76 22.40 8.64
C ILE A 62 7.59 23.15 9.67
N GLU A 63 8.24 22.45 10.60
CA GLU A 63 9.10 23.09 11.61
C GLU A 63 10.23 23.90 10.97
N VAL A 64 10.88 23.39 9.92
CA VAL A 64 11.95 24.11 9.20
C VAL A 64 11.41 25.38 8.54
N GLN A 65 10.26 25.31 7.87
CA GLN A 65 9.63 26.46 7.20
C GLN A 65 9.22 27.54 8.23
N GLU A 66 8.55 27.16 9.31
CA GLU A 66 8.13 28.08 10.38
C GLU A 66 9.32 28.78 11.05
N ASN A 67 10.42 28.06 11.28
CA ASN A 67 11.65 28.64 11.85
C ASN A 67 12.33 29.60 10.88
N LEU A 68 12.39 29.27 9.58
CA LEU A 68 12.96 30.16 8.56
C LEU A 68 12.15 31.46 8.45
N GLU A 69 10.81 31.38 8.39
CA GLU A 69 9.93 32.55 8.35
C GLU A 69 10.09 33.41 9.61
N SER A 70 10.10 32.78 10.79
CA SER A 70 10.30 33.49 12.06
C SER A 70 11.65 34.21 12.13
N ILE A 71 12.71 33.59 11.61
CA ILE A 71 14.04 34.20 11.53
C ILE A 71 14.02 35.38 10.54
N GLU A 72 13.40 35.24 9.37
CA GLU A 72 13.32 36.29 8.36
C GLU A 72 12.63 37.56 8.92
N LEU A 73 11.51 37.39 9.62
CA LEU A 73 10.82 38.47 10.32
C LEU A 73 11.71 39.13 11.38
N ALA A 74 12.40 38.34 12.20
CA ALA A 74 13.30 38.86 13.23
C ALA A 74 14.53 39.60 12.64
N LEU A 75 15.04 39.16 11.50
CA LEU A 75 16.12 39.82 10.78
C LEU A 75 15.66 41.16 10.19
N ALA A 76 14.45 41.20 9.61
CA ALA A 76 13.85 42.42 9.09
C ALA A 76 13.68 43.49 10.20
N ASP A 77 13.22 43.09 11.39
CA ASP A 77 13.03 44.00 12.53
C ASP A 77 14.35 44.49 13.16
N SER A 78 15.38 43.63 13.17
CA SER A 78 16.66 43.95 13.82
C SER A 78 17.70 44.58 12.90
N GLY A 79 17.42 44.67 11.59
CA GLY A 79 18.37 45.15 10.57
C GLY A 79 19.59 44.25 10.38
N LYS A 80 19.55 43.03 10.91
CA LYS A 80 20.59 42.02 10.71
C LYS A 80 20.31 41.28 9.41
N THR A 81 21.37 40.78 8.77
CA THR A 81 21.28 40.09 7.47
C THR A 81 21.47 38.59 7.56
N GLU A 82 21.86 38.08 8.73
CA GLU A 82 22.24 36.67 8.89
C GLU A 82 21.88 36.15 10.29
N HIS A 83 21.54 34.86 10.33
CA HIS A 83 21.26 34.10 11.55
C HIS A 83 21.98 32.76 11.47
N GLU A 84 22.60 32.34 12.58
CA GLU A 84 23.46 31.15 12.64
C GLU A 84 22.74 29.83 12.29
N ALA A 85 21.42 29.78 12.49
CA ALA A 85 20.60 28.61 12.18
C ALA A 85 20.28 28.45 10.69
N ILE A 86 20.36 29.52 9.88
CA ILE A 86 19.94 29.49 8.46
C ILE A 86 20.68 28.40 7.67
N PRO A 87 22.03 28.27 7.73
CA PRO A 87 22.73 27.24 6.97
C PRO A 87 22.32 25.81 7.34
N VAL A 88 21.99 25.57 8.61
CA VAL A 88 21.55 24.25 9.08
C VAL A 88 20.15 23.95 8.56
N LEU A 89 19.22 24.89 8.66
CA LEU A 89 17.85 24.74 8.17
C LEU A 89 17.81 24.55 6.65
N GLN A 90 18.65 25.27 5.89
CA GLN A 90 18.79 25.09 4.45
C GLN A 90 19.35 23.71 4.10
N ASN A 91 20.30 23.18 4.86
CA ASN A 91 20.80 21.82 4.64
C ASN A 91 19.72 20.76 4.89
N ILE A 92 18.89 20.94 5.91
CA ILE A 92 17.75 20.03 6.17
C ILE A 92 16.75 20.11 5.02
N GLN A 93 16.41 21.30 4.55
CA GLN A 93 15.52 21.49 3.39
C GLN A 93 16.06 20.79 2.13
N ASN A 94 17.37 20.90 1.88
CA ASN A 94 18.02 20.21 0.76
C ASN A 94 17.91 18.69 0.86
N ILE A 95 17.98 18.13 2.08
CA ILE A 95 17.78 16.68 2.29
C ILE A 95 16.32 16.32 2.01
N LEU A 96 15.36 17.08 2.54
CA LEU A 96 13.93 16.83 2.37
C LEU A 96 13.47 16.89 0.89
N TYR A 97 14.10 17.74 0.09
CA TYR A 97 13.81 17.90 -1.33
C TYR A 97 14.78 17.16 -2.26
N SER A 98 15.70 16.38 -1.70
CA SER A 98 16.55 15.51 -2.51
C SER A 98 15.71 14.41 -3.16
N THR A 99 15.99 14.11 -4.42
CA THR A 99 15.33 13.05 -5.17
C THR A 99 16.29 11.88 -5.40
N GLU A 100 15.81 10.65 -5.22
CA GLU A 100 16.49 9.47 -5.79
C GLU A 100 16.07 9.28 -7.25
N GLU A 101 16.88 8.56 -8.03
CA GLU A 101 16.60 8.20 -9.42
C GLU A 101 15.32 7.34 -9.47
N GLY A 102 14.17 7.99 -9.70
CA GLY A 102 12.83 7.37 -9.68
C GLY A 102 11.84 7.94 -8.65
N PHE A 103 12.24 8.88 -7.79
CA PHE A 103 11.36 9.69 -6.94
C PHE A 103 11.30 11.11 -7.51
N GLU A 104 10.51 11.32 -8.57
CA GLU A 104 10.18 12.69 -8.99
C GLU A 104 9.19 13.28 -7.99
N VAL A 105 9.54 14.40 -7.36
CA VAL A 105 8.58 15.23 -6.63
C VAL A 105 7.57 15.72 -7.66
N PRO A 106 6.29 15.32 -7.58
CA PRO A 106 5.27 15.88 -8.45
C PRO A 106 5.26 17.40 -8.24
N PRO A 107 5.27 18.21 -9.32
CA PRO A 107 5.15 19.65 -9.17
C PRO A 107 3.86 19.95 -8.42
N GLU A 108 4.03 20.52 -7.22
CA GLU A 108 3.07 21.07 -6.25
C GLU A 108 1.56 20.89 -6.57
N GLU A 109 0.91 20.06 -5.76
CA GLU A 109 -0.45 20.20 -5.19
C GLU A 109 -1.45 21.26 -5.73
N GLU A 110 -1.67 21.39 -7.05
CA GLU A 110 -2.85 22.12 -7.58
C GLU A 110 -4.00 21.19 -8.05
N GLU A 111 -3.78 19.90 -8.26
CA GLU A 111 -4.80 19.01 -8.86
C GLU A 111 -5.40 17.94 -7.95
N ALA A 112 -5.12 17.95 -6.64
CA ALA A 112 -5.71 16.97 -5.71
C ALA A 112 -7.23 17.16 -5.47
N ASN A 113 -7.87 18.17 -6.07
CA ASN A 113 -9.29 18.46 -5.87
C ASN A 113 -10.20 18.01 -7.04
N LYS A 114 -9.76 17.06 -7.89
CA LYS A 114 -10.57 16.59 -9.04
C LYS A 114 -10.68 15.08 -9.24
N ALA A 115 -10.39 14.27 -8.22
CA ALA A 115 -10.63 12.83 -8.28
C ALA A 115 -11.50 12.34 -7.11
N SER A 116 -12.64 12.99 -6.87
CA SER A 116 -13.80 12.26 -6.38
C SER A 116 -14.24 11.33 -7.51
N VAL A 117 -13.59 10.16 -7.63
CA VAL A 117 -14.07 9.08 -8.49
C VAL A 117 -15.35 8.58 -7.84
N GLU A 118 -16.45 9.06 -8.37
CA GLU A 118 -17.78 8.49 -8.24
C GLU A 118 -17.68 7.01 -8.65
N TYR A 119 -17.70 6.11 -7.65
CA TYR A 119 -17.93 4.71 -7.92
C TYR A 119 -19.40 4.56 -8.29
N ASP A 120 -19.66 4.47 -9.59
CA ASP A 120 -20.94 4.05 -10.14
C ASP A 120 -21.11 2.57 -9.78
N ASP A 121 -21.82 2.30 -8.69
CA ASP A 121 -22.11 0.96 -8.16
C ASP A 121 -23.26 0.30 -8.95
N ASP A 122 -23.11 0.23 -10.27
CA ASP A 122 -24.08 -0.38 -11.17
C ASP A 122 -23.36 -1.31 -12.15
N GLU A 123 -23.05 -2.54 -11.71
CA GLU A 123 -23.18 -3.73 -12.56
C GLU A 123 -23.59 -4.95 -11.72
N THR A 124 -24.89 -5.06 -11.55
CA THR A 124 -25.62 -6.33 -11.42
C THR A 124 -25.28 -7.29 -12.56
N PHE A 125 -24.75 -8.48 -12.25
CA PHE A 125 -25.17 -9.73 -12.91
C PHE A 125 -24.95 -10.97 -12.03
#